data_AF-A0A953E851-F1
#
_entry.id   AF-A0A953E851-F1
#
_cell.length_a   1.000
_cell.length_b   1.000
_cell.length_c   1.000
_cell.angle_alpha   90.00
_cell.angle_beta   90.00
_cell.angle_gamma   90.00
#
_symmetry.space_group_name_H-M   'P 1'
#
loop_
_entity.id
_entity.type
_entity.pdbx_description
1 polymer ?
#
loop_
_entity_poly.entity_id
_entity_poly.type
_entity_poly.pdbx_seq_one_letter_code
_entity_poly.pdbx_strand_id
1 'polypeptide(L)' 'MEGRWQEGPWALLGAAALAAPFAVLAQGGDAHAAVVAGLACLGSPGAAIEAMLGLARLLLMGQGSPG' A
#
# COMPACT_ATOMS: atom_id res chain seq x y z
N MET A 1 20.33 -18.46 10.21
CA MET A 1 19.89 -18.36 8.79
C MET A 1 19.22 -17.00 8.65
N GLU A 2 19.98 -15.92 8.88
CA GLU A 2 19.44 -14.57 8.89
C GLU A 2 19.93 -13.87 7.61
N GLY A 3 19.01 -13.34 6.81
CA GLY A 3 19.37 -12.46 5.70
C GLY A 3 18.42 -12.48 4.50
N ARG A 4 17.78 -13.62 4.19
CA ARG A 4 17.06 -13.76 2.90
C ARG A 4 15.69 -13.04 2.84
N TRP A 5 15.24 -12.48 3.96
CA TRP A 5 13.95 -11.79 4.06
C TRP A 5 14.03 -10.30 3.75
N GLN A 6 15.23 -9.71 3.63
CA GLN A 6 15.41 -8.26 3.40
C GLN A 6 15.40 -7.88 1.91
N GLU A 7 15.84 -8.76 1.01
CA GLU A 7 15.88 -8.47 -0.43
C GLU A 7 14.80 -9.16 -1.28
N GLY A 8 13.90 -9.94 -0.67
CA GLY A 8 12.88 -10.72 -1.39
C GLY A 8 11.54 -9.99 -1.59
N PRO A 9 10.64 -10.48 -2.46
CA PRO A 9 9.28 -9.95 -2.64
C PRO A 9 8.47 -9.90 -1.32
N TRP A 10 8.81 -10.75 -0.36
CA TRP A 10 8.25 -10.73 1.00
C TRP A 10 8.69 -9.50 1.82
N ALA A 11 9.88 -8.95 1.58
CA ALA A 11 10.35 -7.70 2.17
C ALA A 11 9.48 -6.52 1.69
N LEU A 12 9.23 -6.48 0.37
CA LEU A 12 8.35 -5.48 -0.25
C LEU A 12 6.91 -5.62 0.25
N LEU A 13 6.43 -6.85 0.44
CA LEU A 13 5.11 -7.11 1.02
C LEU A 13 5.01 -6.58 2.47
N GLY A 14 6.01 -6.84 3.29
CA GLY A 14 6.08 -6.34 4.67
C GLY A 14 6.14 -4.81 4.72
N ALA A 15 6.95 -4.19 3.85
CA ALA A 15 7.03 -2.74 3.73
C ALA A 15 5.69 -2.13 3.27
N ALA A 16 5.02 -2.74 2.29
CA ALA A 16 3.71 -2.31 1.80
C ALA A 16 2.61 -2.47 2.87
N ALA A 17 2.64 -3.57 3.62
CA ALA A 17 1.71 -3.81 4.73
C ALA A 17 1.88 -2.81 5.88
N LEU A 18 3.09 -2.29 6.11
CA LEU A 18 3.35 -1.23 7.09
C LEU A 18 3.04 0.17 6.54
N ALA A 19 3.24 0.40 5.24
CA ALA A 19 2.96 1.68 4.61
C ALA A 19 1.45 1.95 4.45
N ALA A 20 0.65 0.91 4.17
CA ALA A 20 -0.79 1.05 3.93
C ALA A 20 -1.58 1.66 5.11
N PRO A 21 -1.40 1.22 6.38
CA PRO A 21 -2.04 1.85 7.54
C PRO A 21 -1.67 3.33 7.67
N PHE A 22 -0.39 3.67 7.47
CA PHE A 22 0.08 5.06 7.53
C PHE A 22 -0.55 5.92 6.45
N ALA A 23 -0.68 5.41 5.22
CA ALA A 23 -1.33 6.10 4.12
C ALA A 23 -2.82 6.34 4.41
N VAL A 24 -3.53 5.38 5.00
CA VAL A 24 -4.94 5.54 5.37
C VAL A 24 -5.11 6.60 6.45
N LEU A 25 -4.28 6.57 7.50
CA LEU A 25 -4.31 7.57 8.57
C LEU A 25 -3.96 8.97 8.06
N ALA A 26 -2.96 9.09 7.18
CA ALA A 26 -2.56 10.37 6.57
C ALA A 26 -3.68 10.97 5.68
N GLN A 27 -4.58 10.14 5.14
CA GLN A 27 -5.76 10.57 4.38
C GLN A 27 -6.97 10.87 5.27
N GLY A 28 -6.83 10.80 6.59
CA GLY A 28 -7.93 11.04 7.54
C GLY A 28 -8.86 9.85 7.76
N GLY A 29 -8.46 8.65 7.35
CA GLY A 29 -9.18 7.41 7.65
C GLY A 29 -9.06 7.01 9.13
N ASP A 30 -10.01 6.21 9.61
CA ASP A 30 -10.01 5.74 10.99
C ASP A 30 -9.07 4.54 11.23
N ALA A 31 -8.83 4.24 12.51
CA ALA A 31 -7.91 3.17 12.91
C ALA A 31 -8.35 1.76 12.44
N HIS A 32 -9.65 1.50 12.33
CA HIS A 32 -10.17 0.23 11.83
C HIS A 32 -9.89 0.11 10.33
N ALA A 33 -10.12 1.16 9.54
CA ALA A 33 -9.78 1.21 8.13
C ALA A 33 -8.27 1.03 7.88
N ALA A 34 -7.41 1.62 8.72
CA ALA A 34 -5.96 1.49 8.61
C ALA A 34 -5.48 0.05 8.86
N VAL A 35 -6.05 -0.64 9.86
CA VAL A 35 -5.75 -2.04 10.17
C VAL A 35 -6.21 -2.96 9.03
N VAL A 36 -7.41 -2.73 8.49
CA VAL A 36 -7.93 -3.50 7.36
C VAL A 36 -7.05 -3.34 6.13
N ALA A 37 -6.54 -2.14 5.85
CA ALA A 37 -5.62 -1.91 4.72
C ALA A 37 -4.29 -2.67 4.87
N GLY A 38 -3.71 -2.69 6.07
CA GLY A 38 -2.51 -3.47 6.36
C GLY A 38 -2.73 -4.98 6.21
N LEU A 39 -3.86 -5.49 6.70
CA LEU A 39 -4.24 -6.90 6.56
C LEU A 39 -4.57 -7.27 5.11
N ALA A 40 -5.18 -6.39 4.34
CA ALA A 40 -5.43 -6.60 2.91
C ALA A 40 -4.12 -6.74 2.14
N CYS A 41 -3.10 -5.93 2.47
CA CYS A 41 -1.77 -6.08 1.91
C CYS A 41 -1.13 -7.44 2.23
N LEU A 42 -1.34 -7.98 3.42
CA LEU A 42 -0.82 -9.30 3.82
C LEU A 42 -1.62 -10.47 3.22
N GLY A 43 -2.94 -10.31 3.05
CA GLY A 43 -3.86 -11.35 2.59
C GLY A 43 -3.82 -11.58 1.08
N SER A 44 -3.47 -10.57 0.29
CA SER A 44 -3.29 -10.72 -1.16
C SER A 44 -2.26 -9.72 -1.68
N PRO A 45 -1.02 -10.17 -1.98
CA PRO A 45 -0.02 -9.34 -2.63
C PRO A 45 -0.55 -8.75 -3.95
N GLY A 46 -1.38 -9.50 -4.68
CA GLY A 46 -2.00 -9.04 -5.92
C GLY A 46 -3.00 -7.90 -5.71
N ALA A 47 -3.80 -7.96 -4.64
CA ALA A 47 -4.74 -6.89 -4.31
C ALA A 47 -4.01 -5.60 -3.89
N ALA A 48 -2.88 -5.71 -3.20
CA ALA A 48 -2.03 -4.56 -2.85
C ALA A 48 -1.46 -3.87 -4.10
N ILE A 49 -1.02 -4.66 -5.08
CA ILE A 49 -0.49 -4.16 -6.36
C ILE A 49 -1.60 -3.48 -7.16
N GLU A 50 -2.79 -4.09 -7.29
CA GLU A 50 -3.92 -3.47 -8.00
C GLU A 50 -4.41 -2.18 -7.32
N ALA A 51 -4.47 -2.17 -5.99
CA ALA A 51 -4.85 -0.97 -5.23
C ALA A 51 -3.83 0.16 -5.43
N MET A 52 -2.53 -0.13 -5.37
CA MET A 52 -1.45 0.84 -5.64
C MET A 52 -1.49 1.34 -7.10
N LEU A 53 -1.78 0.47 -8.07
CA LEU A 53 -1.93 0.86 -9.47
C LEU A 53 -3.14 1.78 -9.68
N GLY A 54 -4.27 1.48 -9.03
CA GLY A 54 -5.47 2.31 -9.05
C GLY A 54 -5.23 3.70 -8.46
N LEU A 55 -4.56 3.78 -7.31
CA LEU A 55 -4.18 5.03 -6.66
C LEU A 55 -3.18 5.84 -7.49
N ALA A 56 -2.16 5.20 -8.06
CA ALA A 56 -1.20 5.86 -8.94
C ALA A 56 -1.89 6.45 -10.18
N ARG A 57 -2.86 5.73 -10.75
CA ARG A 57 -3.64 6.20 -11.91
C ARG A 57 -4.54 7.39 -11.56
N LEU A 58 -5.15 7.38 -10.38
CA LEU A 58 -5.94 8.51 -9.87
C LEU A 58 -5.07 9.75 -9.62
N LEU A 59 -3.89 9.58 -9.04
CA LEU A 59 -2.94 10.67 -8.83
C LEU A 59 -2.46 11.27 -10.16
N LEU A 60 -2.13 10.42 -11.15
CA LEU A 60 -1.75 10.88 -12.49
C LEU A 60 -2.88 11.61 -13.21
N MET A 61 -4.14 11.17 -13.06
CA MET A 61 -5.30 11.89 -13.58
C MET A 61 -5.52 13.24 -12.87
N GLY A 62 -5.30 13.29 -11.55
CA GLY A 62 -5.36 14.54 -10.78
C GLY A 62 -4.26 15.55 -11.14
N GLN A 63 -3.10 15.07 -11.62
CA GLN A 63 -2.00 15.92 -12.08
C GLN A 63 -2.13 16.34 -13.57
N GLY A 64 -3.16 15.85 -14.27
CA GLY A 64 -3.39 16.07 -15.70
C GLY A 64 -4.43 17.13 -16.05
N SER A 65 -4.66 18.15 -15.21
CA SER A 65 -5.45 19.33 -15.62
C SER A 65 -4.51 20.45 -16.08
N PRO A 66 -4.25 20.60 -17.39
CA PRO A 66 -3.61 21.80 -17.92
C PRO A 66 -4.56 22.99 -17.72
N GLY A 67 -4.15 23.92 -16.87
CA GLY A 67 -4.57 25.32 -16.94
C GLY A 67 -3.66 26.10 -17.87
#